data_AF-A0A2U8I3C1-F1
#
_entry.id   AF-A0A2U8I3C1-F1
#
_cell.length_a   1.000
_cell.length_b   1.000
_cell.length_c   1.000
_cell.angle_alpha   90.00
_cell.angle_beta   90.00
_cell.angle_gamma   90.00
#
_symmetry.space_group_name_H-M   'P 1'
#
loop_
_entity.id
_entity.type
_entity.pdbx_description
1 polymer ?
#
loop_
_entity_poly.entity_id
_entity_poly.type
_entity_poly.pdbx_seq_one_letter_code
_entity_poly.pdbx_strand_id
1 'polypeptide(L)' 'MLQKVMKEPSEMVYIGATLYQKLETFAASISAHSEYKITAAHFAQYLVDHYGEIAQDTMIATLKN' A
#
# COMPACT_ATOMS: atom_id res chain seq x y z
N MET A 1 15.12 -0.55 -31.71
CA MET A 1 13.68 -0.27 -31.52
C MET A 1 13.39 -0.32 -30.03
N LEU A 2 13.30 0.83 -29.36
CA LEU A 2 12.99 0.89 -27.93
C LEU A 2 11.47 1.02 -27.81
N GLN A 3 10.84 -0.04 -27.32
CA GLN A 3 9.41 -0.10 -27.06
C GLN A 3 9.04 1.00 -26.07
N LYS A 4 8.22 1.93 -26.55
CA LYS A 4 7.57 2.95 -25.76
C LYS A 4 6.52 2.23 -24.90
N VAL A 5 6.90 1.73 -23.72
CA VAL A 5 5.95 1.28 -22.70
C VAL A 5 5.21 2.52 -22.26
N MET A 6 4.13 2.86 -22.98
CA MET A 6 3.12 3.77 -22.50
C MET A 6 2.53 3.08 -21.27
N LYS A 7 3.06 3.38 -20.09
CA LYS A 7 2.36 3.10 -18.84
C LYS A 7 1.04 3.85 -18.97
N GLU A 8 -0.05 3.10 -19.14
CA GLU A 8 -1.40 3.62 -18.99
C GLU A 8 -1.46 4.40 -17.67
N PRO A 9 -2.29 5.46 -17.58
CA PRO A 9 -2.42 6.21 -16.35
C PRO A 9 -2.74 5.21 -15.23
N SER A 10 -1.84 5.13 -14.25
CA SER A 10 -2.03 4.37 -13.02
C SER A 10 -3.46 4.63 -12.55
N GLU A 11 -4.35 3.66 -12.65
CA GLU A 11 -5.70 3.77 -12.11
C GLU A 11 -5.57 4.28 -10.68
N MET A 12 -6.13 5.46 -10.43
CA MET A 12 -5.96 6.11 -9.13
C MET A 12 -6.82 5.32 -8.14
N VAL A 13 -6.19 4.43 -7.38
CA VAL A 13 -6.87 3.61 -6.39
C VAL A 13 -7.28 4.51 -5.22
N TYR A 14 -8.57 4.78 -5.12
CA TYR A 14 -9.11 5.57 -4.00
C TYR A 14 -9.18 4.71 -2.74
N ILE A 15 -8.35 5.03 -1.75
CA ILE A 15 -8.45 4.47 -0.41
C ILE A 15 -9.55 5.22 0.33
N GLY A 16 -10.60 4.50 0.75
CA GLY A 16 -11.69 5.10 1.53
C GLY A 16 -11.19 5.79 2.79
N ALA A 17 -11.86 6.89 3.19
CA ALA A 17 -11.43 7.75 4.29
C ALA A 17 -11.16 6.98 5.61
N THR A 18 -11.99 5.99 5.93
CA THR A 18 -11.81 5.14 7.12
C THR A 18 -10.52 4.33 7.09
N LEU A 19 -10.13 3.81 5.92
CA LEU A 19 -8.90 3.05 5.78
C LEU A 19 -7.68 3.98 5.88
N TYR A 20 -7.76 5.15 5.26
CA TYR A 20 -6.71 6.16 5.37
C TYR A 20 -6.49 6.63 6.83
N GLN A 21 -7.57 6.88 7.58
CA GLN A 21 -7.48 7.24 9.02
C GLN A 21 -6.82 6.15 9.86
N LYS A 22 -7.05 4.86 9.54
CA LYS A 22 -6.35 3.75 10.22
C LYS A 22 -4.86 3.77 9.90
N LEU A 23 -4.49 3.97 8.64
CA LEU A 23 -3.08 4.09 8.23
C LEU A 23 -2.40 5.26 8.94
N GLU A 24 -3.06 6.41 9.08
CA GLU A 24 -2.55 7.56 9.85
C GLU A 24 -2.38 7.22 11.33
N THR A 25 -3.34 6.54 11.94
CA THR A 25 -3.27 6.13 13.34
C THR A 25 -2.07 5.21 13.59
N PHE A 26 -1.84 4.22 12.71
CA PHE A 26 -0.69 3.33 12.82
C PHE A 26 0.63 4.04 12.58
N ALA A 27 0.71 4.90 11.56
CA ALA A 27 1.90 5.70 11.29
C ALA A 27 2.24 6.65 12.46
N ALA A 28 1.24 7.27 13.09
CA ALA A 28 1.41 8.10 14.27
C ALA A 28 1.92 7.29 15.46
N SER A 29 1.38 6.08 15.68
CA SER A 29 1.86 5.17 16.72
C SER A 29 3.33 4.78 16.51
N ILE A 30 3.73 4.42 15.28
CA ILE A 30 5.13 4.10 14.97
C ILE A 30 6.03 5.33 15.20
N SER A 31 5.57 6.51 14.78
CA SER A 31 6.32 7.77 15.01
C SER A 31 6.47 8.08 16.49
N ALA A 32 5.48 7.75 17.33
CA ALA A 32 5.56 7.97 18.77
C ALA A 32 6.56 7.03 19.46
N HIS A 33 6.83 5.86 18.88
CA HIS A 33 7.74 4.84 19.41
C HIS A 33 9.06 4.76 18.64
N SER A 34 9.33 5.72 17.75
CA SER A 34 10.58 5.81 16.98
C SER A 34 11.08 7.25 16.93
N GLU A 35 12.33 7.45 16.55
CA GLU A 35 12.88 8.79 16.31
C GLU A 35 12.51 9.36 14.93
N TYR A 36 11.66 8.64 14.17
CA TYR A 36 11.36 8.95 12.78
C TYR A 36 9.91 9.39 12.61
N LYS A 37 9.70 10.42 11.78
CA LYS A 37 8.37 10.84 11.35
C LYS A 37 7.87 9.91 10.24
N ILE A 38 6.95 9.01 10.59
CA ILE A 38 6.29 8.09 9.65
C ILE A 38 4.95 8.69 9.22
N THR A 39 4.70 8.68 7.91
CA THR A 39 3.41 9.11 7.32
C THR A 39 2.59 7.88 6.96
N ALA A 40 1.28 8.05 6.74
CA ALA A 40 0.43 6.99 6.21
C ALA A 40 0.96 6.43 4.89
N ALA A 41 1.54 7.28 4.02
CA ALA A 41 2.13 6.86 2.75
C ALA A 41 3.37 5.97 2.96
N HIS A 42 4.28 6.34 3.88
CA HIS A 42 5.44 5.50 4.21
C HIS A 42 5.01 4.13 4.73
N PHE A 43 4.02 4.11 5.63
CA PHE A 43 3.52 2.86 6.19
C PHE A 43 2.80 2.00 5.16
N ALA A 44 1.97 2.59 4.31
CA ALA A 44 1.31 1.88 3.22
C ALA A 44 2.32 1.28 2.23
N GLN A 45 3.37 2.02 1.86
CA GLN A 45 4.42 1.52 0.99
C GLN A 45 5.12 0.30 1.61
N TYR A 46 5.49 0.36 2.90
CA TYR A 46 6.06 -0.77 3.61
C TYR A 46 5.15 -2.01 3.56
N LEU A 47 3.84 -1.83 3.78
CA LEU A 47 2.90 -2.94 3.70
C LEU A 47 2.86 -3.58 2.31
N VAL A 48 2.86 -2.76 1.26
CA VAL A 48 2.88 -3.24 -0.12
C VAL A 48 4.17 -4.00 -0.43
N ASP A 49 5.32 -3.44 -0.06
CA ASP A 49 6.63 -4.03 -0.38
C ASP A 49 6.87 -5.36 0.33
N HIS A 50 6.35 -5.53 1.56
CA HIS A 50 6.62 -6.70 2.38
C HIS A 50 5.51 -7.76 2.37
N TYR A 51 4.26 -7.36 2.13
CA TYR A 51 3.11 -8.27 2.23
C TYR A 51 2.24 -8.30 0.96
N GLY A 52 2.50 -7.42 -0.01
CA GLY A 52 1.67 -7.27 -1.21
C GLY A 52 1.59 -8.53 -2.06
N GLU A 53 2.73 -9.18 -2.32
CA GLU A 53 2.79 -10.41 -3.14
C GLU A 53 1.99 -11.56 -2.49
N ILE A 54 2.21 -11.81 -1.20
CA ILE A 54 1.50 -12.86 -0.45
C ILE A 54 0.00 -12.57 -0.41
N ALA A 55 -0.39 -11.32 -0.18
CA ALA A 55 -1.79 -10.91 -0.16
C ALA A 55 -2.45 -11.11 -1.54
N GLN A 56 -1.75 -10.75 -2.61
CA GLN A 56 -2.21 -10.93 -3.99
C GLN A 56 -2.46 -12.41 -4.30
N ASP A 57 -1.48 -13.27 -4.04
CA ASP A 57 -1.59 -14.71 -4.31
C ASP A 57 -2.75 -15.35 -3.52
N THR A 58 -2.89 -14.96 -2.26
CA THR A 58 -3.98 -15.44 -1.40
C THR A 58 -5.36 -15.03 -1.91
N MET A 59 -5.51 -13.77 -2.36
CA MET A 59 -6.77 -13.29 -2.94
C MET A 59 -7.10 -14.03 -4.24
N ILE A 60 -6.12 -14.22 -5.13
CA ILE A 60 -6.31 -14.95 -6.38
C ILE A 60 -6.74 -16.39 -6.10
N ALA A 61 -6.09 -17.07 -5.15
CA ALA A 61 -6.44 -18.43 -4.77
C ALA A 61 -7.86 -18.51 -4.18
N THR A 62 -8.26 -17.53 -3.37
CA THR A 62 -9.60 -17.49 -2.75
C THR A 62 -10.69 -17.28 -3.81
N LEU A 63 -10.47 -16.40 -4.78
CA LEU A 63 -11.47 -16.09 -5.83
C LEU A 63 -11.63 -17.18 -6.89
N LYS A 64 -10.65 -18.10 -7.00
CA LYS A 64 -10.70 -19.23 -7.94
C LYS A 64 -11.44 -20.45 -7.38
N ASN A 65 -11.74 -20.47 -6.07
CA ASN A 65 -12.53 -21.50 -5.41
C ASN A 65 -13.98 -21.04 -5.23
#